data_AF-A0A6P1IE51-F1
#
_entry.id   AF-A0A6P1IE51-F1
#
_cell.length_a   1.000
_cell.length_b   1.000
_cell.length_c   1.000
_cell.angle_alpha   90.00
_cell.angle_beta   90.00
_cell.angle_gamma   90.00
#
_symmetry.space_group_name_H-M   'P 1'
#
loop_
_entity.id
_entity.type
_entity.pdbx_description
1 polymer ?
#
loop_
_entity_poly.entity_id
_entity_poly.type
_entity_poly.pdbx_seq_one_letter_code
_entity_poly.pdbx_strand_id
1 'polypeptide(L)'
;MRIFTTILDTVTQRLVSDPFHHDPASLSRIRRAMLDLLPNDTSWEDERLRHRLLVAVDPKSLWFMRVELHQRLCRSMGEEAALDSVQALWPLFEDTIEPALLGKRPGRRGSGLRGDTPPRR
;
A
#
# COMPACT_ATOMS: atom_id res chain seq x y z
N MET A 1 -33.27 -19.74 16.69
CA MET A 1 -31.96 -19.51 16.01
C MET A 1 -32.19 -18.72 14.73
N ARG A 2 -31.76 -17.44 14.68
CA ARG A 2 -31.54 -16.60 13.46
C ARG A 2 -31.33 -15.14 13.90
N ILE A 3 -30.13 -14.81 14.40
CA ILE A 3 -29.75 -13.43 14.75
C ILE A 3 -28.38 -13.04 14.18
N PHE A 4 -27.70 -13.93 13.44
CA PHE A 4 -26.34 -13.68 12.92
C PHE A 4 -26.30 -13.21 11.45
N THR A 5 -27.42 -13.16 10.75
CA THR A 5 -27.46 -12.81 9.32
C THR A 5 -27.52 -11.31 9.04
N THR A 6 -28.08 -10.50 9.94
CA THR A 6 -28.30 -9.05 9.70
C THR A 6 -27.04 -8.20 9.87
N ILE A 7 -26.11 -8.58 10.75
CA ILE A 7 -24.86 -7.83 10.93
C ILE A 7 -23.98 -7.97 9.69
N LEU A 8 -23.88 -9.19 9.14
CA LEU A 8 -23.11 -9.43 7.92
C LEU A 8 -23.66 -8.60 6.76
N ASP A 9 -25.00 -8.58 6.62
CA ASP A 9 -25.69 -7.88 5.53
C ASP A 9 -25.48 -6.36 5.57
N THR A 10 -25.44 -5.78 6.77
CA THR A 10 -25.17 -4.35 6.99
C THR A 10 -23.73 -3.97 6.61
N VAL A 11 -22.77 -4.87 6.84
CA VAL A 11 -21.37 -4.65 6.45
C VAL A 11 -21.20 -4.81 4.93
N THR A 12 -21.83 -5.82 4.32
CA THR A 12 -21.83 -5.96 2.85
C THR A 12 -22.52 -4.79 2.15
N GLN A 13 -23.65 -4.28 2.66
CA GLN A 13 -24.32 -3.11 2.07
C GLN A 13 -23.49 -1.82 2.18
N ARG A 14 -22.66 -1.67 3.22
CA ARG A 14 -21.70 -0.54 3.31
C ARG A 14 -20.46 -0.72 2.45
N LEU A 15 -20.09 -1.95 2.10
CA LEU A 15 -19.06 -2.23 1.09
C LEU A 15 -19.56 -1.99 -0.34
N VAL A 16 -20.88 -2.04 -0.57
CA VAL A 16 -21.55 -1.64 -1.83
C VAL A 16 -21.80 -0.12 -1.84
N SER A 17 -20.82 0.66 -1.39
CA SER A 17 -20.83 2.11 -1.57
C SER A 17 -19.91 2.45 -2.73
N ASP A 18 -20.58 2.75 -3.85
CA ASP A 18 -20.06 3.21 -5.14
C ASP A 18 -19.34 2.14 -6.01
N PRO A 19 -19.91 1.74 -7.16
CA PRO A 19 -19.14 1.02 -8.16
C PRO A 19 -18.22 2.03 -8.83
N PHE A 20 -17.15 2.44 -8.14
CA PHE A 20 -15.93 2.76 -8.85
C PHE A 20 -15.61 1.50 -9.65
N HIS A 21 -15.99 1.49 -10.93
CA HIS A 21 -15.56 0.50 -11.90
C HIS A 21 -14.06 0.67 -12.00
N HIS A 22 -13.33 0.04 -11.08
CA HIS A 22 -11.89 0.04 -11.11
C HIS A 22 -11.49 -0.72 -12.34
N ASP A 23 -10.76 -0.05 -13.23
CA ASP A 23 -10.17 -0.68 -14.40
C ASP A 23 -9.39 -1.93 -13.96
N PRO A 24 -9.80 -3.14 -14.38
CA PRO A 24 -9.12 -4.38 -13.99
C PRO A 24 -7.64 -4.40 -14.37
N ALA A 25 -7.27 -3.67 -15.44
CA ALA A 25 -5.88 -3.53 -15.84
C ALA A 25 -5.08 -2.71 -14.83
N SER A 26 -5.65 -1.62 -14.31
CA SER A 26 -5.03 -0.80 -13.27
C SER A 26 -4.88 -1.56 -11.95
N LEU A 27 -5.89 -2.31 -11.52
CA LEU A 27 -5.78 -3.20 -10.35
C LEU A 27 -4.65 -4.21 -10.51
N SER A 28 -4.56 -4.84 -11.68
CA SER A 28 -3.53 -5.84 -11.98
C SER A 28 -2.13 -5.22 -12.03
N ARG A 29 -2.00 -3.99 -12.54
CA ARG A 29 -0.75 -3.23 -12.57
C ARG A 29 -0.25 -2.92 -11.16
N ILE A 30 -1.12 -2.38 -10.30
CA ILE A 30 -0.78 -2.07 -8.90
C ILE A 30 -0.38 -3.36 -8.17
N ARG A 31 -1.19 -4.43 -8.31
CA ARG A 31 -0.92 -5.72 -7.67
C ARG A 31 0.45 -6.26 -8.06
N ARG A 32 0.78 -6.27 -9.35
CA ARG A 32 2.11 -6.71 -9.83
C ARG A 32 3.23 -5.86 -9.21
N ALA A 33 3.10 -4.53 -9.26
CA ALA A 33 4.11 -3.65 -8.69
C ALA A 33 4.34 -3.89 -7.19
N MET A 34 3.29 -4.17 -6.41
CA MET A 34 3.42 -4.50 -4.99
C MET A 34 4.06 -5.88 -4.76
N LEU A 35 3.73 -6.87 -5.59
CA LEU A 35 4.32 -8.21 -5.51
C LEU A 35 5.80 -8.21 -5.87
N ASP A 36 6.21 -7.42 -6.86
CA ASP A 36 7.60 -7.30 -7.30
C ASP A 36 8.51 -6.66 -6.21
N LEU A 37 7.92 -5.91 -5.27
CA LEU A 37 8.65 -5.36 -4.12
C LEU A 37 8.85 -6.38 -2.99
N LEU A 38 8.04 -7.44 -2.92
CA LEU A 38 8.21 -8.41 -1.84
C LEU A 38 9.54 -9.15 -2.01
N PRO A 39 10.32 -9.32 -0.93
CA PRO A 39 11.50 -10.16 -0.98
C PRO A 39 11.11 -11.59 -1.38
N ASN A 40 11.99 -12.26 -2.12
CA ASN A 40 11.79 -13.66 -2.52
C ASN A 40 11.89 -14.64 -1.33
N ASP A 41 12.19 -14.13 -0.13
CA ASP A 41 12.29 -14.94 1.08
C ASP A 41 10.94 -15.60 1.45
N THR A 42 11.04 -16.82 1.96
CA THR A 42 9.92 -17.69 2.30
C THR A 42 9.55 -17.58 3.78
N SER A 43 9.48 -16.36 4.33
CA SER A 43 8.85 -16.21 5.63
C SER A 43 7.35 -16.42 5.48
N TRP A 44 6.72 -17.06 6.47
CA TRP A 44 5.27 -17.24 6.47
C TRP A 44 4.54 -15.88 6.29
N GLU A 45 5.07 -14.82 6.90
CA GLU A 45 4.46 -13.49 6.87
C GLU A 45 4.45 -12.91 5.45
N ASP A 46 5.52 -13.13 4.68
CA ASP A 46 5.59 -12.69 3.28
C ASP A 46 4.60 -13.46 2.41
N GLU A 47 4.45 -14.78 2.64
CA GLU A 47 3.49 -15.58 1.90
C GLU A 47 2.04 -15.17 2.20
N ARG A 48 1.72 -14.86 3.47
CA ARG A 48 0.39 -14.34 3.83
C ARG A 48 0.12 -12.99 3.17
N LEU A 49 1.10 -12.09 3.16
CA LEU A 49 0.95 -10.80 2.51
C LEU A 49 0.79 -10.98 0.99
N ARG A 50 1.61 -11.81 0.37
CA ARG A 50 1.50 -12.20 -1.06
C ARG A 50 0.10 -12.71 -1.39
N HIS A 51 -0.42 -13.66 -0.62
CA HIS A 51 -1.77 -14.18 -0.81
C HIS A 51 -2.83 -13.07 -0.70
N ARG A 52 -2.73 -12.21 0.32
CA ARG A 52 -3.68 -11.08 0.50
C ARG A 52 -3.64 -10.08 -0.65
N LEU A 53 -2.46 -9.80 -1.21
CA LEU A 53 -2.33 -8.96 -2.41
C LEU A 53 -2.97 -9.62 -3.64
N LEU A 54 -2.82 -10.95 -3.79
CA LEU A 54 -3.41 -11.71 -4.88
C LEU A 54 -4.95 -11.70 -4.85
N VAL A 55 -5.55 -11.85 -3.67
CA VAL A 55 -7.02 -11.90 -3.52
C VAL A 55 -7.68 -10.53 -3.34
N ALA A 56 -6.91 -9.45 -3.33
CA ALA A 56 -7.44 -8.09 -3.25
C ALA A 56 -8.33 -7.78 -4.46
N VAL A 57 -9.55 -7.34 -4.19
CA VAL A 57 -10.59 -7.12 -5.23
C VAL A 57 -10.61 -5.69 -5.77
N ASP A 58 -10.00 -4.73 -5.05
CA ASP A 58 -10.05 -3.32 -5.38
C ASP A 58 -8.73 -2.58 -5.04
N PRO A 59 -8.43 -1.44 -5.72
CA PRO A 59 -7.23 -0.65 -5.46
C PRO A 59 -7.16 -0.07 -4.05
N LYS A 60 -8.29 0.22 -3.41
CA LYS A 60 -8.31 0.79 -2.06
C LYS A 60 -7.84 -0.23 -1.01
N SER A 61 -8.20 -1.50 -1.16
CA SER A 61 -7.65 -2.60 -0.37
C SER A 61 -6.13 -2.71 -0.52
N LEU A 62 -5.61 -2.61 -1.75
CA LEU A 62 -4.16 -2.56 -2.03
C LEU A 62 -3.49 -1.34 -1.39
N TRP A 63 -4.14 -0.17 -1.43
CA TRP A 63 -3.66 1.05 -0.79
C TRP A 63 -3.50 0.86 0.72
N PHE A 64 -4.44 0.22 1.42
CA PHE A 64 -4.26 -0.05 2.86
C PHE A 64 -3.15 -1.06 3.14
N MET A 65 -2.99 -2.08 2.28
CA MET A 65 -1.93 -3.09 2.43
C MET A 65 -0.52 -2.56 2.21
N ARG A 66 -0.34 -1.37 1.61
CA ARG A 66 0.98 -0.71 1.52
C ARG A 66 1.66 -0.59 2.88
N VAL A 67 0.91 -0.36 3.96
CA VAL A 67 1.50 -0.13 5.29
C VAL A 67 2.21 -1.39 5.79
N GLU A 68 1.60 -2.54 5.56
CA GLU A 68 2.20 -3.85 5.88
C GLU A 68 3.38 -4.14 4.95
N LEU A 69 3.25 -3.87 3.65
CA LEU A 69 4.37 -3.96 2.70
C LEU A 69 5.56 -3.09 3.14
N HIS A 70 5.32 -1.84 3.55
CA HIS A 70 6.34 -0.94 4.06
C HIS A 70 7.05 -1.53 5.27
N GLN A 71 6.30 -2.04 6.26
CA GLN A 71 6.88 -2.68 7.45
C GLN A 71 7.76 -3.88 7.10
N ARG A 72 7.36 -4.69 6.10
CA ARG A 72 8.16 -5.81 5.62
C ARG A 72 9.43 -5.33 4.94
N LEU A 73 9.32 -4.33 4.06
CA LEU A 73 10.46 -3.72 3.39
C LEU A 73 11.47 -3.13 4.39
N CYS A 74 11.00 -2.42 5.43
CA CYS A 74 11.86 -1.87 6.47
C CYS A 74 12.76 -2.93 7.13
N ARG A 75 12.23 -4.15 7.34
CA ARG A 75 13.00 -5.26 7.91
C ARG A 75 14.06 -5.81 6.96
N SER A 76 13.85 -5.68 5.65
CA SER A 76 14.74 -6.24 4.62
C SER A 76 15.81 -5.27 4.12
N MET A 77 15.47 -3.99 3.95
CA MET A 77 16.33 -2.99 3.29
C MET A 77 16.50 -1.68 4.07
N GLY A 78 15.92 -1.58 5.27
CA GLY A 78 15.92 -0.36 6.08
C GLY A 78 14.79 0.61 5.73
N GLU A 79 14.55 1.58 6.62
CA GLU A 79 13.38 2.46 6.57
C GLU A 79 13.38 3.40 5.35
N GLU A 80 14.50 4.02 5.03
CA GLU A 80 14.58 5.01 3.94
C GLU A 80 14.33 4.37 2.57
N ALA A 81 15.01 3.26 2.27
CA ALA A 81 14.82 2.52 1.03
C ALA A 81 13.40 1.91 0.91
N ALA A 82 12.84 1.46 2.04
CA ALA A 82 11.46 0.97 2.09
C ALA A 82 10.45 2.08 1.79
N LEU A 83 10.64 3.26 2.39
CA LEU A 83 9.78 4.42 2.16
C LEU A 83 9.83 4.85 0.69
N ASP A 84 11.02 4.95 0.10
CA ASP A 84 11.20 5.30 -1.31
C ASP A 84 10.51 4.29 -2.25
N SER A 85 10.66 3.00 -1.97
CA SER A 85 10.02 1.92 -2.74
C SER A 85 8.50 2.00 -2.69
N VAL A 86 7.93 2.25 -1.51
CA VAL A 86 6.47 2.40 -1.33
C VAL A 86 5.97 3.71 -1.93
N GLN A 87 6.77 4.78 -1.87
CA GLN A 87 6.43 6.07 -2.45
C GLN A 87 6.40 6.01 -3.98
N ALA A 88 7.21 5.15 -4.60
CA ALA A 88 7.18 4.89 -6.03
C ALA A 88 5.86 4.26 -6.51
N LEU A 89 5.09 3.61 -5.63
CA LEU A 89 3.76 3.07 -5.95
C LEU A 89 2.70 4.17 -6.06
N TRP A 90 2.92 5.33 -5.44
CA TRP A 90 1.91 6.40 -5.29
C TRP A 90 1.25 6.83 -6.62
N PRO A 91 1.97 7.06 -7.74
CA PRO A 91 1.35 7.45 -9.01
C PRO A 91 0.39 6.39 -9.59
N LEU A 92 0.56 5.12 -9.22
CA LEU A 92 -0.35 4.05 -9.66
C LEU A 92 -1.73 4.17 -9.01
N PHE A 93 -1.83 4.91 -7.90
CA PHE A 93 -3.05 5.09 -7.12
C PHE A 93 -3.78 6.41 -7.41
N GLU A 94 -3.14 7.40 -8.06
CA GLU A 94 -3.69 8.76 -8.23
C GLU A 94 -5.11 8.79 -8.82
N ASP A 95 -5.36 7.96 -9.85
CA ASP A 95 -6.64 7.91 -10.55
C ASP A 95 -7.49 6.68 -10.19
N THR A 96 -7.04 5.84 -9.25
CA THR A 96 -7.74 4.57 -8.91
C THR A 96 -8.41 4.56 -7.54
N ILE A 97 -8.12 5.54 -6.67
CA ILE A 97 -8.76 5.67 -5.36
C ILE A 97 -9.22 7.11 -5.12
N GLU A 98 -10.08 7.30 -4.13
CA GLU A 98 -10.60 8.61 -3.77
C GLU A 98 -9.45 9.53 -3.29
N PRO A 99 -9.36 10.79 -3.76
CA PRO A 99 -8.28 11.71 -3.39
C PRO A 99 -8.12 11.93 -1.88
N ALA A 100 -9.22 11.82 -1.13
CA ALA A 100 -9.22 11.90 0.33
C ALA A 100 -8.39 10.80 1.01
N LEU A 101 -8.25 9.62 0.38
CA LEU A 101 -7.45 8.50 0.89
C LEU A 101 -5.98 8.60 0.49
N LEU A 102 -5.70 9.18 -0.68
CA LEU A 102 -4.35 9.32 -1.21
C LEU A 102 -3.51 10.28 -0.35
N GLY A 103 -4.16 11.26 0.28
CA GLY A 103 -3.53 12.28 1.11
C GLY A 103 -2.61 13.20 0.29
N LYS A 104 -1.80 14.01 0.98
CA LYS A 104 -0.74 14.78 0.31
C LYS A 104 0.38 13.83 -0.05
N ARG A 105 0.87 13.88 -1.30
CA ARG A 105 2.10 13.18 -1.71
C ARG A 105 3.18 13.48 -0.68
N PRO A 106 3.74 12.47 0.01
CA PRO A 106 4.90 12.68 0.86
C PRO A 106 5.98 13.35 0.02
N GLY A 107 6.33 14.58 0.38
CA GLY A 107 7.43 15.28 -0.26
C GLY A 107 8.65 14.39 -0.12
N ARG A 108 9.33 14.10 -1.23
CA ARG A 108 10.65 13.45 -1.23
C ARG A 108 11.46 14.21 -0.18
N ARG A 109 11.75 13.59 0.97
CA ARG A 109 12.63 14.20 1.95
C ARG A 109 13.94 14.34 1.22
N GLY A 110 14.20 15.54 0.72
CA GLY A 110 15.43 15.82 0.02
C GLY A 110 16.55 15.37 0.92
N SER A 111 17.49 14.64 0.35
CA SER A 111 18.85 14.49 0.85
C SER A 111 19.46 15.88 0.99
N GLY A 112 18.99 16.64 1.98
CA GLY A 112 19.57 17.89 2.40
C GLY A 112 20.88 17.49 3.05
N LEU A 113 21.96 17.75 2.33
CA LEU A 113 23.32 17.66 2.81
C LEU A 113 23.35 18.06 4.29
N ARG A 114 23.68 17.08 5.14
CA ARG A 114 24.26 17.36 6.45
C ARG A 114 25.61 17.97 6.14
N GLY A 115 25.62 19.29 5.96
CA GLY A 115 26.84 20.09 5.89
C GLY A 115 27.52 20.01 7.24
N ASP A 116 28.27 18.93 7.46
CA ASP A 116 29.30 18.86 8.49
C ASP A 116 30.37 19.89 8.11
N THR A 117 30.31 21.06 8.73
CA THR A 117 31.49 21.92 8.86
C THR A 117 31.42 22.66 10.20
N PRO A 118 32.14 22.19 11.24
CA PRO A 118 32.43 23.00 12.41
C PRO A 118 33.82 23.68 12.26
N PRO A 119 34.20 24.56 13.18
CA PRO A 119 34.12 26.01 13.07
C PRO A 119 35.44 26.64 12.56
N ARG A 120 35.38 27.85 12.01
CA ARG A 120 36.57 28.70 11.81
C ARG A 120 36.49 29.99 12.63
N ARG A 121 37.28 29.97 13.71
CA ARG A 121 37.87 31.03 14.54
C ARG A 121 36.98 32.15 15.05
#